data_AF-A0A954CM69-F1
#
_entry.id   AF-A0A954CM69-F1
#
_cell.length_a   1.000
_cell.length_b   1.000
_cell.length_c   1.000
_cell.angle_alpha   90.00
_cell.angle_beta   90.00
_cell.angle_gamma   90.00
#
_symmetry.space_group_name_H-M   'P 1'
#
loop_
_entity.id
_entity.type
_entity.pdbx_description
1 polymer ?
#
loop_
_entity_poly.entity_id
_entity_poly.type
_entity_poly.pdbx_seq_one_letter_code
_entity_poly.pdbx_strand_id
1 'polypeptide(L)'
;MSANLIALQNKFLGHGETVYDLLSKLHDQQGYIGDEDIERLAKEHNLPPQHLRATAKFYENLSQSQPAKHVVKLCNGEACRCEGFADRERTLQASLGVSNSHEVSSKGVRLEHVTCLGLCGLGPNAMVDGKVVSMADDTSLQAIVDAVHEKAPLALETPTNTLHFPAEGEPCIVLRNMKQDLRTLAAAKGAGV
;
A
#
# COMPACT_ATOMS: atom_id res chain seq x y z
N MET A 1 -22.30 -15.94 -34.38
CA MET A 1 -22.69 -15.14 -33.19
C MET A 1 -22.35 -13.68 -33.46
N SER A 2 -23.20 -12.72 -33.08
CA SER A 2 -22.92 -11.31 -33.36
C SER A 2 -21.73 -10.82 -32.52
N ALA A 3 -20.87 -9.99 -33.09
CA ALA A 3 -19.74 -9.38 -32.38
C ALA A 3 -20.22 -8.59 -31.12
N ASN A 4 -21.44 -8.08 -31.16
CA ASN A 4 -22.08 -7.39 -30.04
C ASN A 4 -22.43 -8.34 -28.88
N LEU A 5 -22.81 -9.59 -29.15
CA LEU A 5 -23.09 -10.56 -28.09
C LEU A 5 -21.81 -10.97 -27.36
N ILE A 6 -20.70 -11.12 -28.11
CA ILE A 6 -19.38 -11.40 -27.55
C ILE A 6 -18.86 -10.19 -26.78
N ALA A 7 -19.02 -8.97 -27.31
CA ALA A 7 -18.64 -7.74 -26.60
C ALA A 7 -19.48 -7.52 -25.33
N LEU A 8 -20.77 -7.86 -25.36
CA LEU A 8 -21.63 -7.86 -24.19
C LEU A 8 -21.25 -8.98 -23.22
N GLN A 9 -20.88 -10.18 -23.67
CA GLN A 9 -20.35 -11.26 -22.82
C GLN A 9 -19.02 -10.88 -22.15
N ASN A 10 -18.15 -10.21 -22.89
CA ASN A 10 -16.87 -9.69 -22.39
C ASN A 10 -17.06 -8.54 -21.40
N LYS A 11 -18.15 -7.77 -21.54
CA LYS A 11 -18.49 -6.69 -20.61
C LYS A 11 -19.32 -7.20 -19.42
N PHE A 12 -20.15 -8.22 -19.63
CA PHE A 12 -21.15 -8.77 -18.70
C PHE A 12 -21.36 -10.26 -18.95
N LEU A 13 -21.41 -11.08 -17.92
CA LEU A 13 -21.62 -12.53 -17.93
C LEU A 13 -23.03 -12.99 -18.35
N GLY A 14 -23.79 -12.15 -19.07
CA GLY A 14 -25.15 -12.45 -19.55
C GLY A 14 -26.30 -11.98 -18.62
N HIS A 15 -25.99 -11.53 -17.40
CA HIS A 15 -26.97 -11.05 -16.42
C HIS A 15 -26.67 -9.67 -15.81
N GLY A 16 -25.85 -8.86 -16.48
CA GLY A 16 -25.41 -7.56 -15.95
C GLY A 16 -24.30 -7.65 -14.88
N GLU A 17 -23.80 -8.86 -14.61
CA GLU A 17 -22.67 -9.11 -13.74
C GLU A 17 -21.36 -9.08 -14.53
N THR A 18 -20.34 -8.38 -14.04
CA THR A 18 -19.03 -8.29 -14.71
C THR A 18 -18.07 -9.38 -14.23
N VAL A 19 -16.95 -9.55 -14.95
CA VAL A 19 -15.86 -10.44 -14.48
C VAL A 19 -15.31 -9.98 -13.14
N TYR A 20 -15.29 -8.67 -12.88
CA TYR A 20 -14.88 -8.12 -11.59
C TYR A 20 -15.84 -8.56 -10.48
N ASP A 21 -17.15 -8.46 -10.68
CA ASP A 21 -18.14 -8.84 -9.67
C ASP A 21 -18.03 -10.34 -9.31
N LEU A 22 -17.84 -11.19 -10.32
CA LEU A 22 -17.65 -12.62 -10.13
C LEU A 22 -16.39 -12.92 -9.30
N LEU A 23 -15.26 -12.32 -9.68
CA LEU A 23 -14.00 -12.51 -8.97
C LEU A 23 -14.03 -11.91 -7.57
N SER A 24 -14.69 -10.77 -7.38
CA SER A 24 -14.87 -10.12 -6.07
C SER A 24 -15.67 -11.01 -5.12
N LYS A 25 -16.79 -11.58 -5.58
CA LYS A 25 -17.61 -12.50 -4.76
C LYS A 25 -16.81 -13.73 -4.32
N LEU A 26 -16.00 -14.29 -5.22
CA LEU A 26 -15.13 -15.41 -4.88
C LEU A 26 -14.07 -14.98 -3.87
N HIS A 27 -13.41 -13.84 -4.10
CA HIS A 27 -12.42 -13.29 -3.20
C HIS A 27 -13.00 -13.03 -1.80
N ASP A 28 -14.21 -12.49 -1.69
CA ASP A 28 -14.89 -12.25 -0.41
C ASP A 28 -15.15 -13.54 0.39
N GLN A 29 -15.30 -14.69 -0.29
CA GLN A 29 -15.57 -15.98 0.34
C GLN A 29 -14.31 -16.68 0.85
N GLN A 30 -13.19 -16.60 0.12
CA GLN A 30 -11.97 -17.38 0.43
C GLN A 30 -10.71 -16.53 0.68
N GLY A 31 -10.75 -15.23 0.39
CA GLY A 31 -9.66 -14.28 0.62
C GLY A 31 -8.56 -14.25 -0.44
N TYR A 32 -8.66 -15.04 -1.51
CA TYR A 32 -7.73 -15.05 -2.64
C TYR A 32 -8.36 -15.63 -3.90
N ILE A 33 -7.71 -15.50 -5.06
CA ILE A 33 -8.14 -16.11 -6.33
C ILE A 33 -7.01 -16.95 -6.88
N GLY A 34 -7.16 -18.28 -6.84
CA GLY A 34 -6.17 -19.21 -7.38
C GLY A 34 -6.26 -19.38 -8.90
N ASP A 35 -5.21 -19.98 -9.49
CA ASP A 35 -5.23 -20.34 -10.90
C ASP A 35 -6.32 -21.39 -11.23
N GLU A 36 -6.58 -22.32 -10.29
CA GLU A 36 -7.67 -23.30 -10.42
C GLU A 36 -9.05 -22.63 -10.44
N ASP A 37 -9.25 -21.56 -9.66
CA ASP A 37 -10.48 -20.78 -9.68
C ASP A 37 -10.68 -20.08 -11.02
N ILE A 38 -9.61 -19.50 -11.57
CA ILE A 38 -9.63 -18.86 -12.88
C ILE A 38 -10.01 -19.87 -13.95
N GLU A 39 -9.42 -21.06 -13.95
CA GLU A 39 -9.74 -22.11 -14.92
C GLU A 39 -11.17 -22.62 -14.78
N ARG A 40 -11.64 -22.81 -13.55
CA ARG A 40 -13.01 -23.25 -13.25
C ARG A 40 -14.03 -22.23 -13.73
N LEU A 41 -13.90 -20.97 -13.33
CA LEU A 41 -14.82 -19.88 -13.71
C LEU A 41 -14.80 -19.62 -15.23
N ALA A 42 -13.63 -19.73 -15.87
CA ALA A 42 -13.52 -19.59 -17.31
C ALA A 42 -14.34 -20.67 -18.06
N LYS A 43 -14.32 -21.92 -17.57
CA LYS A 43 -15.12 -23.02 -18.11
C LYS A 43 -16.62 -22.82 -17.83
N GLU A 44 -16.99 -22.46 -16.61
CA GLU A 44 -18.39 -22.25 -16.19
C GLU A 44 -19.07 -21.14 -16.98
N HIS A 45 -18.35 -20.05 -17.25
CA HIS A 45 -18.90 -18.87 -17.96
C HIS A 45 -18.54 -18.82 -19.45
N ASN A 46 -17.88 -19.87 -19.99
CA ASN A 46 -17.41 -19.94 -21.37
C ASN A 46 -16.59 -18.70 -21.80
N LEU A 47 -15.67 -18.28 -20.93
CA LEU A 47 -14.79 -17.13 -21.13
C LEU A 47 -13.34 -17.57 -21.36
N PRO A 48 -12.51 -16.77 -22.07
CA PRO A 48 -11.08 -17.00 -22.12
C PRO A 48 -10.45 -16.85 -20.71
N PRO A 49 -9.68 -17.84 -20.21
CA PRO A 49 -9.02 -17.74 -18.90
C PRO A 49 -8.13 -16.50 -18.75
N GLN A 50 -7.56 -16.03 -19.87
CA GLN A 50 -6.71 -14.84 -19.91
C GLN A 50 -7.49 -13.57 -19.52
N HIS A 51 -8.79 -13.51 -19.80
CA HIS A 51 -9.62 -12.35 -19.48
C HIS A 51 -9.87 -12.24 -17.97
N LEU A 52 -10.17 -13.38 -17.32
CA LEU A 52 -10.28 -13.46 -15.86
C LEU A 52 -8.94 -13.16 -15.19
N ARG A 53 -7.86 -13.75 -15.71
CA ARG A 53 -6.50 -13.53 -15.20
C ARG A 53 -6.06 -12.07 -15.32
N ALA A 54 -6.37 -11.41 -16.44
CA ALA A 54 -6.09 -9.99 -16.63
C ALA A 54 -6.86 -9.13 -15.64
N THR A 55 -8.15 -9.41 -15.42
CA THR A 55 -8.99 -8.69 -14.46
C THR A 55 -8.48 -8.87 -13.02
N ALA A 56 -8.20 -10.11 -12.62
CA ALA A 56 -7.65 -10.43 -11.29
C ALA A 56 -6.30 -9.73 -11.03
N LYS A 57 -5.42 -9.63 -12.04
CA LYS A 57 -4.15 -8.93 -11.92
C LYS A 57 -4.27 -7.40 -11.95
N PHE A 58 -5.30 -6.89 -12.61
CA PHE A 58 -5.48 -5.44 -12.78
C PHE A 58 -5.95 -4.76 -11.48
N TYR A 59 -6.80 -5.43 -10.70
CA TYR A 59 -7.30 -4.88 -9.44
C TYR A 59 -6.52 -5.44 -8.25
N GLU A 60 -5.81 -4.57 -7.52
CA GLU A 60 -5.02 -4.97 -6.34
C GLU A 60 -5.84 -5.71 -5.27
N ASN A 61 -7.13 -5.37 -5.14
CA ASN A 61 -8.05 -6.02 -4.20
C ASN A 61 -8.33 -7.49 -4.55
N LEU A 62 -8.11 -7.93 -5.79
CA LEU A 62 -8.34 -9.30 -6.24
C LEU A 62 -7.06 -10.15 -6.11
N SER A 63 -6.51 -10.20 -4.89
CA SER A 63 -5.22 -10.83 -4.64
C SER A 63 -5.19 -12.30 -5.09
N GLN A 64 -4.18 -12.68 -5.88
CA GLN A 64 -3.95 -14.06 -6.34
C GLN A 64 -3.13 -14.89 -5.33
N SER A 65 -2.65 -14.25 -4.27
CA SER A 65 -1.81 -14.88 -3.25
C SER A 65 -2.67 -15.31 -2.08
N GLN A 66 -2.28 -16.39 -1.41
CA GLN A 66 -2.93 -16.88 -0.19
C GLN A 66 -3.15 -15.73 0.81
N PRO A 67 -4.30 -15.68 1.50
CA PRO A 67 -4.60 -14.62 2.45
C PRO A 67 -3.55 -14.62 3.56
N ALA A 68 -2.84 -13.50 3.68
CA ALA A 68 -1.97 -13.27 4.81
C ALA A 68 -2.83 -12.92 6.03
N LYS A 69 -2.46 -13.47 7.18
CA LYS A 69 -3.03 -13.10 8.48
C LYS A 69 -2.69 -11.65 8.84
N HIS A 70 -1.50 -11.19 8.46
CA HIS A 70 -1.03 -9.82 8.64
C HIS A 70 -0.37 -9.31 7.35
N VAL A 71 -0.71 -8.10 6.93
CA VAL A 71 -0.09 -7.42 5.79
C VAL A 71 0.68 -6.20 6.29
N VAL A 72 1.99 -6.18 6.02
CA VAL A 72 2.89 -5.09 6.38
C VAL A 72 3.39 -4.43 5.10
N LYS A 73 2.90 -3.23 4.81
CA LYS A 73 3.29 -2.42 3.64
C LYS A 73 4.39 -1.44 4.04
N LEU A 74 5.58 -1.57 3.47
CA LEU A 74 6.73 -0.72 3.75
C LEU A 74 6.78 0.45 2.75
N CYS A 75 6.90 1.69 3.25
CA CYS A 75 6.98 2.88 2.41
C CYS A 75 8.34 2.97 1.72
N ASN A 76 8.39 2.72 0.41
CA ASN A 76 9.61 2.78 -0.39
C ASN A 76 9.78 4.10 -1.16
N GLY A 77 9.05 5.16 -0.77
CA GLY A 77 9.21 6.50 -1.33
C GLY A 77 10.58 7.09 -1.03
N GLU A 78 11.01 8.06 -1.84
CA GLU A 78 12.41 8.50 -1.82
C GLU A 78 12.86 9.11 -0.49
N ALA A 79 11.99 9.84 0.20
CA ALA A 79 12.30 10.34 1.55
C ALA A 79 12.63 9.19 2.52
N CYS A 80 11.88 8.08 2.49
CA CYS A 80 12.16 6.92 3.33
C CYS A 80 13.46 6.21 2.90
N ARG A 81 13.75 6.14 1.59
CA ARG A 81 15.02 5.58 1.11
C ARG A 81 16.24 6.38 1.55
N CYS A 82 16.14 7.71 1.52
CA CYS A 82 17.18 8.60 2.03
C CYS A 82 17.42 8.41 3.53
N GLU A 83 16.36 8.13 4.31
CA GLU A 83 16.42 7.89 5.76
C GLU A 83 16.74 6.43 6.15
N GLY A 84 17.37 5.64 5.25
CA GLY A 84 17.87 4.30 5.60
C GLY A 84 16.86 3.16 5.54
N PHE A 85 15.80 3.28 4.71
CA PHE A 85 14.79 2.23 4.49
C PHE A 85 15.38 0.82 4.29
N ALA A 86 16.43 0.68 3.48
CA ALA A 86 16.96 -0.62 3.08
C ALA A 86 17.45 -1.47 4.27
N ASP A 87 18.04 -0.84 5.28
CA ASP A 87 18.49 -1.56 6.48
C ASP A 87 17.32 -1.95 7.36
N ARG A 88 16.32 -1.07 7.48
CA ARG A 88 15.08 -1.34 8.22
C ARG A 88 14.26 -2.47 7.59
N GLU A 89 14.16 -2.49 6.26
CA GLU A 89 13.52 -3.56 5.49
C GLU A 89 14.21 -4.91 5.75
N ARG A 90 15.55 -4.96 5.66
CA ARG A 90 16.32 -6.20 5.89
C ARG A 90 16.07 -6.77 7.29
N THR A 91 16.04 -5.90 8.30
CA THR A 91 15.74 -6.29 9.68
C THR A 91 14.33 -6.86 9.80
N LEU A 92 13.32 -6.24 9.20
CA LEU A 92 11.94 -6.75 9.22
C LEU A 92 11.80 -8.09 8.48
N GLN A 93 12.44 -8.23 7.31
CA GLN A 93 12.45 -9.49 6.56
C GLN A 93 13.02 -10.64 7.39
N ALA A 94 14.16 -10.40 8.07
CA ALA A 94 14.78 -11.38 8.94
C ALA A 94 13.91 -11.75 10.16
N SER A 95 13.35 -10.76 10.85
CA SER A 95 12.52 -10.98 12.05
C SER A 95 11.19 -11.66 11.73
N LEU A 96 10.54 -11.27 10.62
CA LEU A 96 9.24 -11.80 10.22
C LEU A 96 9.32 -13.11 9.43
N GLY A 97 10.54 -13.50 9.01
CA GLY A 97 10.78 -14.70 8.22
C GLY A 97 10.17 -14.63 6.82
N VAL A 98 10.24 -13.46 6.19
CA VAL A 98 9.71 -13.20 4.84
C VAL A 98 10.88 -12.87 3.92
N SER A 99 11.12 -13.71 2.91
CA SER A 99 12.21 -13.55 1.93
C SER A 99 11.86 -12.63 0.76
N ASN A 100 10.58 -12.57 0.40
CA ASN A 100 10.13 -11.86 -0.79
C ASN A 100 8.78 -11.16 -0.54
N SER A 101 8.57 -10.02 -1.20
CA SER A 101 7.41 -9.13 -1.07
C SER A 101 6.06 -9.73 -1.54
N HIS A 102 6.07 -10.98 -2.00
CA HIS A 102 4.88 -11.70 -2.46
C HIS A 102 4.68 -13.05 -1.75
N GLU A 103 5.54 -13.37 -0.80
CA GLU A 103 5.44 -14.60 0.00
C GLU A 103 4.75 -14.31 1.32
N VAL A 104 3.92 -15.26 1.74
CA VAL A 104 3.36 -15.29 3.08
C VAL A 104 4.29 -16.18 3.92
N SER A 105 4.85 -15.64 5.01
CA SER A 105 5.68 -16.45 5.90
C SER A 105 4.88 -17.58 6.55
N SER A 106 5.58 -18.56 7.13
CA SER A 106 4.97 -19.64 7.92
C SER A 106 4.09 -19.14 9.07
N LYS A 107 4.30 -17.89 9.52
CA LYS A 107 3.51 -17.23 10.57
C LYS A 107 2.31 -16.44 10.02
N GLY A 108 2.06 -16.49 8.71
CA GLY A 108 0.95 -15.82 8.05
C GLY A 108 1.20 -14.34 7.74
N VAL A 109 2.45 -13.89 7.62
CA VAL A 109 2.79 -12.47 7.41
C VAL A 109 3.20 -12.24 5.97
N ARG A 110 2.70 -11.18 5.34
CA ARG A 110 3.14 -10.74 4.02
C ARG A 110 3.74 -9.35 4.13
N LEU A 111 4.96 -9.18 3.63
CA LEU A 111 5.58 -7.87 3.45
C LEU A 111 5.30 -7.39 2.03
N GLU A 112 4.89 -6.15 1.87
CA GLU A 112 4.64 -5.52 0.57
C GLU A 112 5.32 -4.14 0.54
N HIS A 113 5.50 -3.58 -0.66
CA HIS A 113 5.91 -2.19 -0.80
C HIS A 113 4.72 -1.29 -1.11
N VAL A 114 4.75 -0.08 -0.57
CA VAL A 114 3.85 1.02 -0.96
C VAL A 114 4.69 2.24 -1.30
N THR A 115 4.27 3.00 -2.31
CA THR A 115 5.05 4.13 -2.83
C THR A 115 5.18 5.28 -1.83
N CYS A 116 4.07 5.72 -1.22
CA CYS A 116 4.11 6.81 -0.26
C CYS A 116 2.98 6.70 0.77
N LEU A 117 3.32 6.96 2.04
CA LEU A 117 2.36 7.03 3.16
C LEU A 117 2.13 8.45 3.66
N GLY A 118 2.74 9.47 3.04
CA GLY A 118 2.53 10.89 3.37
C GLY A 118 3.16 11.38 4.68
N LEU A 119 3.95 10.54 5.36
CA LEU A 119 4.56 10.85 6.67
C LEU A 119 6.08 11.01 6.58
N CYS A 120 6.56 11.64 5.51
CA CYS A 120 8.00 11.78 5.23
C CYS A 120 8.79 12.48 6.36
N GLY A 121 8.15 13.36 7.15
CA GLY A 121 8.80 14.02 8.29
C GLY A 121 9.12 13.09 9.47
N LEU A 122 8.56 11.87 9.48
CA LEU A 122 8.73 10.85 10.52
C LEU A 122 9.21 9.52 9.93
N GLY A 123 9.74 9.58 8.70
CA GLY A 123 10.19 8.41 7.97
C GLY A 123 11.48 7.79 8.54
N PRO A 124 11.76 6.52 8.21
CA PRO A 124 10.97 5.64 7.34
C PRO A 124 9.66 5.17 7.99
N ASN A 125 8.66 4.81 7.17
CA ASN A 125 7.30 4.46 7.62
C ASN A 125 6.84 3.10 7.07
N ALA A 126 5.90 2.47 7.78
CA ALA A 126 5.19 1.28 7.33
C ALA A 126 3.68 1.40 7.60
N MET A 127 2.91 0.46 7.06
CA MET A 127 1.50 0.28 7.38
C MET A 127 1.28 -1.19 7.73
N VAL A 128 0.73 -1.46 8.90
CA VAL A 128 0.46 -2.81 9.40
C VAL A 128 -1.05 -2.94 9.53
N ASP A 129 -1.66 -3.85 8.76
CA ASP A 129 -3.10 -4.11 8.73
C ASP A 129 -3.96 -2.83 8.62
N GLY A 130 -3.51 -1.89 7.78
CA GLY A 130 -4.20 -0.62 7.52
C GLY A 130 -3.84 0.53 8.47
N LYS A 131 -3.09 0.29 9.54
CA LYS A 131 -2.60 1.35 10.44
C LYS A 131 -1.21 1.79 10.03
N VAL A 132 -1.02 3.09 9.81
CA VAL A 132 0.28 3.67 9.48
C VAL A 132 1.10 3.85 10.76
N VAL A 133 2.38 3.49 10.70
CA VAL A 133 3.31 3.42 11.83
C VAL A 133 4.70 3.91 11.39
N SER A 134 5.49 4.44 12.32
CA SER A 134 6.90 4.75 12.05
C SER A 134 7.74 3.49 12.18
N MET A 135 8.88 3.48 11.50
CA MET A 135 9.94 2.46 11.63
C MET A 135 11.32 3.16 11.68
N ALA A 136 11.34 4.41 12.15
CA ALA A 136 12.54 5.24 12.24
C ALA A 136 13.50 4.76 13.34
N ASP A 137 12.99 4.34 14.48
CA ASP A 137 13.76 3.82 15.60
C ASP A 137 13.62 2.29 15.77
N ASP A 138 14.57 1.71 16.50
CA ASP A 138 14.60 0.26 16.76
C ASP A 138 13.41 -0.17 17.62
N THR A 139 12.91 0.72 18.48
CA THR A 139 11.74 0.48 19.33
C THR A 139 10.47 0.31 18.50
N SER A 140 10.22 1.18 17.52
CA SER A 140 9.05 1.06 16.64
C SER A 140 9.15 -0.16 15.73
N LEU A 141 10.36 -0.50 15.25
CA LEU A 141 10.60 -1.74 14.52
C LEU A 141 10.23 -2.97 15.35
N GLN A 142 10.67 -3.03 16.61
CA GLN A 142 10.36 -4.15 17.49
C GLN A 142 8.85 -4.21 17.77
N ALA A 143 8.21 -3.07 17.99
CA ALA A 143 6.76 -3.01 18.20
C ALA A 143 5.96 -3.53 16.98
N ILE A 144 6.44 -3.33 15.75
CA ILE A 144 5.86 -3.95 14.55
C ILE A 144 5.97 -5.47 14.60
N VAL A 145 7.13 -6.00 14.95
CA VAL A 145 7.37 -7.46 15.04
C VAL A 145 6.47 -8.09 16.11
N ASP A 146 6.41 -7.47 17.28
CA ASP A 146 5.62 -7.96 18.42
C ASP A 146 4.11 -7.91 18.09
N ALA A 147 3.63 -6.83 17.49
CA ALA A 147 2.23 -6.70 17.07
C ALA A 147 1.82 -7.82 16.10
N VAL A 148 2.70 -8.19 15.18
CA VAL A 148 2.45 -9.24 14.19
C VAL A 148 2.54 -10.65 14.80
N HIS A 149 3.44 -10.88 15.77
CA HIS A 149 3.64 -12.19 16.39
C HIS A 149 2.64 -12.51 17.52
N GLU A 150 2.33 -11.55 18.39
CA GLU A 150 1.57 -11.82 19.62
C GLU A 150 0.05 -11.71 19.44
N LYS A 151 -0.44 -11.35 18.23
CA LYS A 151 -1.85 -10.95 18.01
C LYS A 151 -2.32 -9.86 18.98
N ALA A 152 -1.39 -9.08 19.53
CA ALA A 152 -1.72 -7.97 20.40
C ALA A 152 -2.46 -6.92 19.56
N PRO A 153 -3.52 -6.27 20.10
CA PRO A 153 -4.11 -5.13 19.42
C PRO A 153 -3.01 -4.11 19.13
N LEU A 154 -2.90 -3.68 17.87
CA LEU A 154 -1.92 -2.67 17.46
C LEU A 154 -2.09 -1.43 18.34
N ALA A 155 -1.23 -1.31 19.35
CA ALA A 155 -0.98 -0.10 20.12
C ALA A 155 0.00 0.82 19.37
N LEU A 156 0.10 0.66 18.05
CA LEU A 156 0.86 1.55 17.20
C LEU A 156 -0.03 2.74 16.88
N GLU A 157 0.32 3.89 17.42
CA GLU A 157 -0.33 5.15 17.12
C GLU A 157 0.15 5.67 15.77
N THR A 158 -0.78 6.21 14.97
CA THR A 158 -0.40 6.84 13.71
C THR A 158 0.43 8.08 14.01
N PRO A 159 1.68 8.14 13.52
CA PRO A 159 2.56 9.23 13.85
C PRO A 159 2.00 10.51 13.23
N THR A 160 1.86 11.56 14.04
CA THR A 160 1.33 12.85 13.60
C THR A 160 2.49 13.76 13.27
N ASN A 161 2.54 14.26 12.03
CA ASN A 161 3.54 15.25 11.66
C ASN A 161 3.39 16.50 12.56
N THR A 162 4.45 16.83 13.30
CA THR A 162 4.49 18.08 14.05
C THR A 162 4.47 19.25 13.07
N LEU A 163 3.36 20.00 13.06
CA LEU A 163 3.28 21.24 12.29
C LEU A 163 4.02 22.34 13.05
N HIS A 164 5.18 22.72 12.53
CA HIS A 164 5.94 23.85 13.07
C HIS A 164 5.37 25.16 12.50
N PHE A 165 4.40 25.73 13.20
CA PHE A 165 3.89 27.07 12.89
C PHE A 165 4.91 28.14 13.32
N PRO A 166 4.96 29.30 12.63
CA PRO A 166 5.67 30.45 13.13
C PRO A 166 5.05 30.93 14.45
N ALA A 167 5.83 31.68 15.25
CA ALA A 167 5.31 32.31 16.45
C ALA A 167 4.12 33.24 16.12
N GLU A 168 3.23 33.45 17.09
CA GLU A 168 2.05 34.29 16.90
C GLU A 168 2.46 35.71 16.49
N GLY A 169 1.95 36.18 15.34
CA GLY A 169 2.31 37.47 14.74
C GLY A 169 3.56 37.45 13.85
N GLU A 170 4.32 36.34 13.80
CA GLU A 170 5.39 36.18 12.83
C GLU A 170 4.85 35.65 11.49
N PRO A 171 5.27 36.25 10.36
CA PRO A 171 4.79 35.81 9.05
C PRO A 171 5.33 34.41 8.70
N CYS A 172 4.47 33.56 8.13
CA CYS A 172 4.91 32.33 7.47
C CYS A 172 5.94 32.68 6.39
N ILE A 173 7.17 32.20 6.55
CA ILE A 173 8.23 32.40 5.55
C ILE A 173 7.80 31.67 4.27
N VAL A 174 7.58 32.42 3.19
CA VAL A 174 7.08 31.92 1.91
C VAL A 174 8.17 31.16 1.17
N LEU A 175 9.42 31.62 1.28
CA LEU A 175 10.60 30.98 0.68
C LEU A 175 11.77 31.05 1.68
N ARG A 176 12.22 29.89 2.17
CA ARG A 176 13.46 29.75 2.94
C ARG A 176 14.61 29.43 1.97
N ASN A 177 15.82 29.80 2.35
CA ASN A 177 17.07 29.42 1.67
C ASN A 177 17.43 30.15 0.35
N MET A 178 16.80 31.30 0.07
CA MET A 178 17.15 32.19 -1.06
C MET A 178 18.15 33.29 -0.64
N LYS A 179 19.24 32.96 0.05
CA LYS A 179 20.22 33.91 0.67
C LYS A 179 19.62 34.95 1.66
N GLN A 180 18.30 35.09 1.71
CA GLN A 180 17.48 35.88 2.61
C GLN A 180 16.13 35.16 2.78
N ASP A 181 15.53 35.29 3.96
CA ASP A 181 14.19 34.75 4.21
C ASP A 181 13.14 35.73 3.70
N LEU A 182 12.25 35.24 2.82
CA LEU A 182 11.18 36.06 2.25
C LEU A 182 9.86 35.76 2.94
N ARG A 183 9.30 36.78 3.60
CA ARG A 183 8.15 36.68 4.50
C ARG A 183 6.82 37.09 3.84
N THR A 184 6.85 37.68 2.65
CA THR A 184 5.65 38.05 1.88
C THR A 184 5.87 37.83 0.39
N LEU A 185 4.79 37.61 -0.37
CA LEU A 185 4.83 37.52 -1.83
C LEU A 185 5.32 38.82 -2.49
N ALA A 186 5.04 39.98 -1.88
CA ALA A 186 5.50 41.27 -2.37
C ALA A 186 7.02 41.41 -2.25
N ALA A 187 7.60 40.98 -1.13
CA ALA A 187 9.05 40.96 -0.93
C ALA A 187 9.73 39.98 -1.90
N ALA A 188 9.11 38.81 -2.16
CA ALA A 188 9.63 37.84 -3.14
C ALA A 188 9.70 38.42 -4.55
N LYS A 189 8.61 39.03 -5.02
CA LYS A 189 8.56 39.73 -6.32
C LYS A 189 9.61 40.85 -6.40
N GLY A 190 9.79 41.63 -5.33
CA GLY A 190 10.80 42.68 -5.26
C GLY A 190 12.25 42.15 -5.31
N ALA A 191 12.48 40.93 -4.82
CA ALA A 191 13.76 40.24 -4.86
C ALA A 191 14.02 39.48 -6.18
N GLY A 192 13.07 39.48 -7.12
CA GLY A 192 13.20 38.78 -8.40
C GLY A 192 13.06 37.26 -8.30
N VAL A 193 12.37 36.77 -7.26
CA VAL A 193 12.03 35.36 -7.06
C VAL A 193 10.56 35.10 -7.37
#